data_AF-A0A7X8PUD9-F1
#
_entry.id   AF-A0A7X8PUD9-F1
#
_cell.length_a   1.000
_cell.length_b   1.000
_cell.length_c   1.000
_cell.angle_alpha   90.00
_cell.angle_beta   90.00
_cell.angle_gamma   90.00
#
_symmetry.space_group_name_H-M   'P 1'
#
loop_
_entity.id
_entity.type
_entity.pdbx_description
1 polymer ?
#
loop_
_entity_poly.entity_id
_entity_poly.type
_entity_poly.pdbx_seq_one_letter_code
_entity_poly.pdbx_strand_id
1 'polypeptide(L)'
;MRLQNIILTFLLFGLISCNSTDSIFTDETYQDTIKQNIGGLLIRDIHHCNDFNSFNYDIDYSYKDQNDSISKIGAGSFYGQEPPKEEQLIQIDKWTVFKTSGDRDKDFLYIGNSDKIWTKYEISPETIEQQDLWKEQKIETRTDNWDSVSKVKRIDSNGNVIVVYTFVREKFIPFFKTGKRKVIYSLNKTTGILEMTKILEN
;
A
#
# COMPACT_ATOMS: atom_id res chain seq x y z
N MET A 1 -36.30 -73.67 -18.36
CA MET A 1 -36.45 -73.65 -16.89
C MET A 1 -35.17 -73.02 -16.30
N ARG A 2 -35.30 -71.85 -15.62
CA ARG A 2 -34.25 -71.06 -14.91
C ARG A 2 -33.14 -70.47 -15.81
N LEU A 3 -33.10 -69.17 -16.13
CA LEU A 3 -32.90 -67.94 -15.34
C LEU A 3 -31.54 -67.87 -14.64
N GLN A 4 -30.64 -67.02 -15.16
CA GLN A 4 -29.59 -66.24 -14.45
C GLN A 4 -28.82 -65.44 -15.53
N ASN A 5 -29.22 -64.19 -15.82
CA ASN A 5 -28.63 -62.95 -15.29
C ASN A 5 -27.09 -62.98 -15.21
N ILE A 6 -26.42 -62.09 -15.93
CA ILE A 6 -25.36 -61.19 -15.41
C ILE A 6 -25.07 -60.08 -16.46
N ILE A 7 -25.65 -58.92 -16.15
CA ILE A 7 -25.08 -57.57 -16.14
C ILE A 7 -24.41 -57.06 -17.43
N LEU A 8 -25.19 -56.24 -18.13
CA LEU A 8 -24.78 -55.28 -19.15
C LEU A 8 -24.05 -54.11 -18.46
N THR A 9 -22.72 -54.11 -18.49
CA THR A 9 -21.93 -52.97 -18.01
C THR A 9 -21.96 -51.87 -19.07
N PHE A 10 -22.92 -50.95 -18.97
CA PHE A 10 -22.85 -49.68 -19.67
C PHE A 10 -21.64 -48.90 -19.14
N LEU A 11 -20.57 -48.86 -19.93
CA LEU A 11 -19.47 -47.92 -19.79
C LEU A 11 -20.03 -46.51 -20.06
N LEU A 12 -20.60 -45.90 -19.02
CA LEU A 12 -20.79 -44.47 -18.95
C LEU A 12 -19.39 -43.86 -18.90
N PHE A 13 -18.79 -43.63 -20.07
CA PHE A 13 -17.80 -42.58 -20.24
C PHE A 13 -18.55 -41.26 -19.99
N GLY A 14 -18.80 -40.98 -18.71
CA GLY A 14 -19.05 -39.64 -18.24
C GLY A 14 -17.80 -38.86 -18.57
N LEU A 15 -17.85 -38.19 -19.73
CA LEU A 15 -17.06 -37.03 -20.02
C LEU A 15 -17.27 -36.08 -18.84
N ILE A 16 -16.42 -36.19 -17.82
CA ILE A 16 -16.12 -35.08 -16.93
C ILE A 16 -15.41 -34.10 -17.84
N SER A 17 -16.22 -33.34 -18.57
CA SER A 17 -15.83 -32.07 -19.11
C SER A 17 -15.49 -31.20 -17.91
N CYS A 18 -14.22 -31.24 -17.49
CA CYS A 18 -13.61 -30.14 -16.75
C CYS A 18 -13.54 -28.94 -17.69
N ASN A 19 -14.70 -28.36 -18.01
CA ASN A 19 -14.79 -27.02 -18.56
C ASN A 19 -14.83 -26.05 -17.38
N SER A 20 -13.65 -25.78 -16.84
CA SER A 20 -13.27 -24.53 -16.17
C SER A 20 -11.81 -24.68 -15.79
N THR A 21 -10.92 -24.41 -16.75
CA THR A 21 -9.73 -23.69 -16.36
C THR A 21 -10.21 -22.26 -16.14
N ASP A 22 -10.77 -22.00 -14.96
CA ASP A 22 -10.82 -20.63 -14.47
C ASP A 22 -9.38 -20.14 -14.56
N SER A 23 -9.16 -19.17 -15.43
CA SER A 23 -7.85 -18.56 -15.61
C SER A 23 -7.38 -18.10 -14.23
N ILE A 24 -6.28 -18.67 -13.73
CA ILE A 24 -5.60 -18.21 -12.51
C ILE A 24 -5.08 -16.77 -12.71
N PHE A 25 -5.04 -16.31 -13.97
CA PHE A 25 -4.77 -14.93 -14.35
C PHE A 25 -6.03 -14.09 -14.27
N THR A 26 -5.92 -12.99 -13.55
CA THR A 26 -7.00 -12.02 -13.39
C THR A 26 -6.46 -10.66 -13.79
N ASP A 27 -7.18 -10.00 -14.70
CA ASP A 27 -6.97 -8.60 -15.05
C ASP A 27 -8.34 -7.93 -14.94
N GLU A 28 -8.58 -7.31 -13.79
CA GLU A 28 -9.88 -6.78 -13.42
C GLU A 28 -9.78 -5.31 -13.05
N THR A 29 -10.72 -4.52 -13.56
CA THR A 29 -10.90 -3.13 -13.14
C THR A 29 -12.26 -2.99 -12.49
N TYR A 30 -12.31 -2.44 -11.28
CA TYR A 30 -13.55 -2.15 -10.57
C TYR A 30 -13.40 -0.90 -9.72
N GLN A 31 -14.54 -0.34 -9.30
CA GLN A 31 -14.58 0.78 -8.38
C GLN A 31 -15.25 0.35 -7.09
N ASP A 32 -14.70 0.79 -5.96
CA ASP A 32 -15.41 0.75 -4.69
C ASP A 32 -15.33 2.09 -3.95
N THR A 33 -16.03 2.16 -2.83
CA THR A 33 -16.04 3.35 -1.98
C THR A 33 -15.93 2.98 -0.51
N ILE A 34 -15.18 3.77 0.24
CA ILE A 34 -15.05 3.66 1.70
C ILE A 34 -15.61 4.93 2.34
N LYS A 35 -16.59 4.77 3.24
CA LYS A 35 -17.09 5.86 4.06
C LYS A 35 -16.00 6.41 4.98
N GLN A 36 -15.86 7.72 5.03
CA GLN A 36 -14.78 8.38 5.75
C GLN A 36 -15.26 8.97 7.08
N ASN A 37 -14.43 8.86 8.10
CA ASN A 37 -14.70 9.38 9.44
C ASN A 37 -14.79 10.91 9.45
N ILE A 38 -14.09 11.58 8.53
CA ILE A 38 -14.15 13.03 8.33
C ILE A 38 -15.40 13.47 7.52
N GLY A 39 -16.30 12.53 7.20
CA GLY A 39 -17.40 12.72 6.26
C GLY A 39 -16.99 12.40 4.82
N GLY A 40 -17.98 12.28 3.92
CA GLY A 40 -17.71 11.97 2.51
C GLY A 40 -17.33 10.50 2.24
N LEU A 41 -16.82 10.26 1.05
CA LEU A 41 -16.44 8.95 0.52
C LEU A 41 -15.04 9.00 -0.11
N LEU A 42 -14.19 8.04 0.25
CA LEU A 42 -12.99 7.72 -0.52
C LEU A 42 -13.42 6.80 -1.66
N ILE A 43 -13.20 7.24 -2.89
CA ILE A 43 -13.47 6.49 -4.12
C ILE A 43 -12.15 5.87 -4.55
N ARG A 44 -12.18 4.57 -4.89
CA ARG A 44 -11.02 3.81 -5.33
C ARG A 44 -11.32 3.17 -6.66
N ASP A 45 -10.61 3.59 -7.69
CA ASP A 45 -10.58 2.94 -8.99
C ASP A 45 -9.42 1.93 -8.96
N ILE A 46 -9.76 0.65 -8.91
CA ILE A 46 -8.82 -0.45 -8.62
C ILE A 46 -8.59 -1.23 -9.90
N HIS A 47 -7.32 -1.37 -10.27
CA HIS A 47 -6.83 -2.30 -11.29
C HIS A 47 -6.09 -3.44 -10.60
N HIS A 48 -6.64 -4.64 -10.67
CA HIS A 48 -6.09 -5.86 -10.07
C HIS A 48 -5.50 -6.74 -11.17
N CYS A 49 -4.18 -6.93 -11.09
CA CYS A 49 -3.42 -7.81 -11.96
C CYS A 49 -2.87 -8.97 -11.14
N ASN A 50 -3.31 -10.18 -11.48
CA ASN A 50 -2.79 -11.42 -10.92
C ASN A 50 -2.22 -12.28 -12.04
N ASP A 51 -0.93 -12.59 -11.98
CA ASP A 51 -0.27 -13.53 -12.87
C ASP A 51 0.72 -14.47 -12.17
N PHE A 52 1.46 -15.27 -12.95
CA PHE A 52 2.42 -16.23 -12.40
C PHE A 52 3.50 -15.56 -11.53
N ASN A 53 3.73 -14.26 -11.70
CA ASN A 53 4.81 -13.50 -11.09
C ASN A 53 4.33 -12.36 -10.16
N SER A 54 3.04 -12.03 -10.18
CA SER A 54 2.54 -10.82 -9.55
C SER A 54 1.12 -10.97 -9.03
N PHE A 55 0.87 -10.33 -7.89
CA PHE A 55 -0.45 -10.21 -7.28
C PHE A 55 -0.56 -8.76 -6.82
N ASN A 56 -1.00 -7.90 -7.73
CA ASN A 56 -0.82 -6.45 -7.64
C ASN A 56 -2.16 -5.74 -7.75
N TYR A 57 -2.31 -4.71 -6.91
CA TYR A 57 -3.41 -3.76 -7.00
C TYR A 57 -2.81 -2.38 -7.23
N ASP A 58 -3.14 -1.77 -8.36
CA ASP A 58 -2.91 -0.36 -8.62
C ASP A 58 -4.22 0.39 -8.42
N ILE A 59 -4.17 1.50 -7.69
CA ILE A 59 -5.38 2.20 -7.22
C ILE A 59 -5.24 3.69 -7.46
N ASP A 60 -6.17 4.25 -8.22
CA ASP A 60 -6.40 5.69 -8.32
C ASP A 60 -7.41 6.11 -7.24
N TYR A 61 -7.05 7.10 -6.43
CA TYR A 61 -7.83 7.58 -5.31
C TYR A 61 -8.43 8.96 -5.58
N SER A 62 -9.72 9.09 -5.28
CA SER A 62 -10.43 10.37 -5.23
C SER A 62 -11.22 10.51 -3.94
N TYR A 63 -11.43 11.73 -3.47
CA TYR A 63 -12.28 12.02 -2.32
C TYR A 63 -13.49 12.84 -2.75
N LYS A 64 -14.68 12.32 -2.44
CA LYS A 64 -15.97 13.01 -2.59
C LYS A 64 -16.39 13.57 -1.23
N ASP A 65 -16.43 14.89 -1.12
CA ASP A 65 -16.79 15.57 0.12
C ASP A 65 -18.31 15.56 0.40
N GLN A 66 -18.71 16.13 1.53
CA GLN A 66 -20.11 16.21 1.96
C GLN A 66 -20.98 17.13 1.07
N ASN A 67 -20.36 17.97 0.24
CA ASN A 67 -21.02 18.84 -0.73
C ASN A 67 -21.04 18.22 -2.14
N ASP A 68 -20.82 16.89 -2.22
CA ASP A 68 -20.74 16.10 -3.45
C ASP A 68 -19.61 16.50 -4.42
N SER A 69 -18.65 17.31 -3.98
CA SER A 69 -17.52 17.70 -4.83
C SER A 69 -16.39 16.69 -4.74
N ILE A 70 -15.85 16.33 -5.89
CA ILE A 70 -14.82 15.29 -6.04
C ILE A 70 -13.46 15.94 -6.30
N SER A 71 -12.44 15.43 -5.61
CA SER A 71 -11.03 15.80 -5.83
C SER A 71 -10.17 14.57 -6.04
N LYS A 72 -9.31 14.59 -7.06
CA LYS A 72 -8.32 13.53 -7.28
C LYS A 72 -7.19 13.68 -6.26
N ILE A 73 -6.91 12.61 -5.51
CA ILE A 73 -5.86 12.60 -4.48
C ILE A 73 -4.52 12.20 -5.11
N GLY A 74 -4.51 11.07 -5.82
CA GLY A 74 -3.30 10.45 -6.36
C GLY A 74 -3.47 8.94 -6.49
N ALA A 75 -2.36 8.21 -6.55
CA ALA A 75 -2.35 6.77 -6.73
C ALA A 75 -1.56 6.02 -5.65
N GLY A 76 -1.90 4.76 -5.43
CA GLY A 76 -1.16 3.83 -4.58
C GLY A 76 -1.08 2.45 -5.21
N SER A 77 -0.21 1.61 -4.67
CA SER A 77 -0.03 0.24 -5.14
C SER A 77 0.25 -0.74 -4.00
N PHE A 78 -0.34 -1.93 -4.10
CA PHE A 78 -0.19 -3.02 -3.15
C PHE A 78 0.33 -4.26 -3.87
N TYR A 79 1.54 -4.68 -3.52
CA TYR A 79 2.18 -5.88 -4.06
C TYR A 79 2.07 -7.03 -3.07
N GLY A 80 1.56 -8.18 -3.53
CA GLY A 80 1.45 -9.40 -2.75
C GLY A 80 0.37 -9.38 -1.65
N GLN A 81 -0.49 -8.35 -1.62
CA GLN A 81 -1.55 -8.21 -0.61
C GLN A 81 -2.73 -7.40 -1.16
N GLU A 82 -3.93 -7.70 -0.66
CA GLU A 82 -5.12 -6.89 -0.94
C GLU A 82 -5.01 -5.49 -0.32
N PRO A 83 -5.59 -4.45 -0.95
CA PRO A 83 -5.68 -3.13 -0.36
C PRO A 83 -6.60 -3.16 0.87
N PRO A 84 -6.26 -2.44 1.96
CA PRO A 84 -7.09 -2.39 3.16
C PRO A 84 -8.49 -1.86 2.85
N LYS A 85 -9.53 -2.48 3.41
CA LYS A 85 -10.93 -2.04 3.24
C LYS A 85 -11.33 -0.91 4.20
N GLU A 86 -10.40 -0.45 5.01
CA GLU A 86 -10.58 0.52 6.09
C GLU A 86 -9.61 1.71 5.99
N GLU A 87 -9.13 2.02 4.77
CA GLU A 87 -8.32 3.22 4.54
C GLU A 87 -9.11 4.48 4.91
N GLN A 88 -8.49 5.37 5.70
CA GLN A 88 -9.12 6.59 6.20
C GLN A 88 -8.26 7.83 5.89
N LEU A 89 -8.92 8.89 5.44
CA LEU A 89 -8.39 10.24 5.46
C LEU A 89 -8.39 10.78 6.90
N ILE A 90 -7.37 11.55 7.25
CA ILE A 90 -7.17 12.12 8.58
C ILE A 90 -7.20 13.64 8.46
N GLN A 91 -8.10 14.29 9.19
CA GLN A 91 -8.14 15.76 9.26
C GLN A 91 -7.17 16.26 10.34
N ILE A 92 -6.28 17.19 9.98
CA ILE A 92 -5.30 17.82 10.86
C ILE A 92 -5.35 19.33 10.61
N ASP A 93 -6.04 20.07 11.48
CA ASP A 93 -6.37 21.49 11.26
C ASP A 93 -7.05 21.68 9.89
N LYS A 94 -6.48 22.52 9.02
CA LYS A 94 -6.95 22.78 7.66
C LYS A 94 -6.47 21.76 6.61
N TRP A 95 -5.66 20.78 7.02
CA TRP A 95 -5.06 19.80 6.12
C TRP A 95 -5.78 18.47 6.21
N THR A 96 -5.90 17.80 5.07
CA THR A 96 -6.36 16.42 5.01
C THR A 96 -5.19 15.54 4.59
N VAL A 97 -4.90 14.51 5.36
CA VAL A 97 -3.78 13.60 5.11
C VAL A 97 -4.34 12.24 4.72
N PHE A 98 -3.85 11.68 3.62
CA PHE A 98 -4.17 10.34 3.15
C PHE A 98 -2.90 9.51 3.03
N LYS A 99 -2.92 8.29 3.56
CA LYS A 99 -1.81 7.33 3.47
C LYS A 99 -2.24 6.17 2.60
N THR A 100 -1.40 5.78 1.65
CA THR A 100 -1.55 4.53 0.89
C THR A 100 -0.19 3.86 0.72
N SER A 101 -0.19 2.59 0.31
CA SER A 101 1.03 1.86 -0.05
C SER A 101 1.58 2.38 -1.38
N GLY A 102 2.90 2.39 -1.52
CA GLY A 102 3.58 2.77 -2.76
C GLY A 102 4.42 1.63 -3.32
N ASP A 103 3.94 0.38 -3.19
CA ASP A 103 4.63 -0.90 -3.39
C ASP A 103 5.25 -1.50 -2.08
N ARG A 104 6.11 -2.52 -2.21
CA ARG A 104 6.68 -3.33 -1.14
C ARG A 104 7.48 -2.52 -0.11
N ASP A 105 8.30 -1.59 -0.57
CA ASP A 105 9.39 -0.99 0.22
C ASP A 105 9.08 0.42 0.74
N LYS A 106 7.97 1.03 0.29
CA LYS A 106 7.63 2.42 0.60
C LYS A 106 6.14 2.64 0.80
N ASP A 107 5.81 3.76 1.43
CA ASP A 107 4.44 4.28 1.52
C ASP A 107 4.37 5.68 0.89
N PHE A 108 3.17 6.07 0.45
CA PHE A 108 2.88 7.43 0.01
C PHE A 108 1.99 8.14 1.03
N LEU A 109 2.26 9.44 1.20
CA LEU A 109 1.39 10.36 1.91
C LEU A 109 0.94 11.46 0.95
N TYR A 110 -0.36 11.70 0.91
CA TYR A 110 -0.96 12.79 0.18
C TYR A 110 -1.50 13.80 1.19
N ILE A 111 -1.09 15.06 1.05
CA ILE A 111 -1.51 16.15 1.94
C ILE A 111 -2.29 17.16 1.10
N GLY A 112 -3.59 17.25 1.38
CA GLY A 112 -4.55 18.10 0.70
C GLY A 112 -4.85 19.37 1.49
N ASN A 113 -4.96 20.50 0.79
CA ASN A 113 -5.47 21.75 1.36
C ASN A 113 -6.99 21.91 1.17
N SER A 114 -7.56 23.01 1.69
CA SER A 114 -8.98 23.36 1.52
C SER A 114 -9.39 23.55 0.06
N ASP A 115 -8.44 23.89 -0.80
CA ASP A 115 -8.64 24.11 -2.24
C ASP A 115 -8.54 22.81 -3.04
N LYS A 116 -8.47 21.66 -2.36
CA LYS A 116 -8.42 20.32 -2.97
C LYS A 116 -7.18 20.07 -3.81
N ILE A 117 -6.10 20.80 -3.52
CA ILE A 117 -4.78 20.58 -4.11
C ILE A 117 -4.02 19.61 -3.20
N TRP A 118 -3.59 18.50 -3.78
CA TRP A 118 -2.90 17.42 -3.08
C TRP A 118 -1.41 17.40 -3.40
N THR A 119 -0.57 17.36 -2.37
CA THR A 119 0.88 17.20 -2.50
C THR A 119 1.27 15.78 -2.10
N LYS A 120 2.01 15.09 -2.97
CA LYS A 120 2.53 13.75 -2.72
C LYS A 120 3.88 13.82 -2.00
N TYR A 121 4.02 13.02 -0.96
CA TYR A 121 5.27 12.72 -0.28
C TYR A 121 5.55 11.22 -0.39
N GLU A 122 6.74 10.89 -0.88
CA GLU A 122 7.23 9.52 -0.88
C GLU A 122 8.03 9.24 0.40
N ILE A 123 7.64 8.21 1.13
CA ILE A 123 8.30 7.74 2.35
C ILE A 123 9.02 6.43 2.02
N SER A 124 10.20 6.54 1.42
CA SER A 124 11.02 5.42 0.95
C SER A 124 12.41 5.42 1.61
N PRO A 125 13.14 4.30 1.54
CA PRO A 125 14.56 4.26 1.93
C PRO A 125 15.36 5.39 1.28
N GLU A 126 15.18 5.61 -0.02
CA GLU A 126 15.89 6.65 -0.77
C GLU A 126 15.59 8.05 -0.23
N THR A 127 14.31 8.41 -0.04
CA THR A 127 13.96 9.76 0.41
C THR A 127 14.38 10.02 1.86
N ILE A 128 14.41 9.00 2.71
CA ILE A 128 14.90 9.08 4.09
C ILE A 128 16.41 9.33 4.12
N GLU A 129 17.19 8.52 3.39
CA GLU A 129 18.66 8.57 3.46
C GLU A 129 19.26 9.84 2.83
N GLN A 130 18.50 10.49 1.93
CA GLN A 130 18.88 11.78 1.36
C GLN A 130 18.68 12.96 2.33
N GLN A 131 17.94 12.81 3.44
CA GLN A 131 17.72 13.91 4.39
C GLN A 131 18.98 14.24 5.20
N ASP A 132 19.18 15.52 5.49
CA ASP A 132 20.34 15.99 6.26
C ASP A 132 20.39 15.37 7.66
N LEU A 133 19.24 15.26 8.33
CA LEU A 133 19.16 14.64 9.65
C LEU A 133 19.63 13.17 9.64
N TRP A 134 19.38 12.42 8.55
CA TRP A 134 19.90 11.06 8.42
C TRP A 134 21.42 11.05 8.25
N LYS A 135 21.92 11.89 7.33
CA LYS A 135 23.35 12.01 7.04
C LYS A 135 24.16 12.42 8.27
N GLU A 136 23.61 13.30 9.10
CA GLU A 136 24.22 13.74 10.36
C GLU A 136 24.44 12.61 11.38
N GLN A 137 23.58 11.58 11.37
CA GLN A 137 23.72 10.42 12.25
C GLN A 137 24.89 9.50 11.85
N LYS A 138 25.46 9.68 10.65
CA LYS A 138 26.54 8.85 10.10
C LYS A 138 26.22 7.35 10.18
N ILE A 139 24.94 7.00 9.95
CA ILE A 139 24.49 5.61 9.93
C ILE A 139 25.01 4.98 8.65
N GLU A 140 25.80 3.91 8.79
CA GLU A 140 26.24 3.14 7.63
C GLU A 140 25.05 2.37 7.04
N THR A 141 24.73 2.68 5.79
CA THR A 141 23.71 2.01 4.99
C THR A 141 24.32 1.47 3.71
N ARG A 142 23.78 0.35 3.25
CA ARG A 142 24.00 -0.16 1.90
C ARG A 142 22.76 0.13 1.06
N THR A 143 22.91 1.04 0.11
CA THR A 143 21.85 1.48 -0.80
C THR A 143 21.66 0.55 -1.99
N ASP A 144 22.57 -0.41 -2.21
CA ASP A 144 22.53 -1.38 -3.31
C ASP A 144 21.65 -2.61 -3.00
N ASN A 145 20.55 -2.43 -2.25
CA ASN A 145 19.76 -3.54 -1.75
C ASN A 145 18.24 -3.28 -1.74
N TRP A 146 17.49 -4.35 -2.04
CA TRP A 146 16.04 -4.48 -2.14
C TRP A 146 15.35 -4.82 -0.82
N ASP A 147 16.11 -5.05 0.26
CA ASP A 147 15.57 -5.36 1.60
C ASP A 147 15.40 -4.15 2.53
N SER A 148 15.78 -2.96 2.07
CA SER A 148 15.45 -1.72 2.79
C SER A 148 13.96 -1.43 2.62
N VAL A 149 13.26 -1.19 3.74
CA VAL A 149 11.81 -1.00 3.75
C VAL A 149 11.43 0.10 4.73
N SER A 150 10.65 1.06 4.25
CA SER A 150 10.11 2.18 5.01
C SER A 150 8.58 2.13 5.00
N LYS A 151 7.97 2.01 6.19
CA LYS A 151 6.51 1.95 6.33
C LYS A 151 6.00 2.91 7.39
N VAL A 152 4.96 3.68 7.06
CA VAL A 152 4.27 4.58 7.99
C VAL A 152 3.47 3.71 8.97
N LYS A 153 3.87 3.73 10.23
CA LYS A 153 3.20 2.98 11.29
C LYS A 153 1.95 3.70 11.82
N ARG A 154 2.03 5.03 11.96
CA ARG A 154 0.93 5.84 12.49
C ARG A 154 1.07 7.30 12.08
N ILE A 155 -0.06 7.96 11.89
CA ILE A 155 -0.18 9.41 11.83
C ILE A 155 -1.02 9.82 13.04
N ASP A 156 -0.52 10.73 13.88
CA ASP A 156 -1.27 11.23 15.03
C ASP A 156 -2.01 12.54 14.73
N SER A 157 -2.94 12.91 15.62
CA SER A 157 -3.76 14.11 15.49
C SER A 157 -2.97 15.43 15.57
N ASN A 158 -1.70 15.39 15.99
CA ASN A 158 -0.84 16.56 16.04
C ASN A 158 -0.09 16.78 14.71
N GLY A 159 -0.20 15.86 13.76
CA GLY A 159 0.53 15.92 12.49
C GLY A 159 1.87 15.19 12.51
N ASN A 160 2.16 14.37 13.53
CA ASN A 160 3.37 13.56 13.50
C ASN A 160 3.12 12.24 12.76
N VAL A 161 4.01 11.96 11.82
CA VAL A 161 4.05 10.70 11.07
C VAL A 161 5.19 9.86 11.61
N ILE A 162 4.86 8.72 12.18
CA ILE A 162 5.82 7.76 12.72
C ILE A 162 6.08 6.70 11.66
N VAL A 163 7.32 6.63 11.20
CA VAL A 163 7.81 5.71 10.17
C VAL A 163 8.75 4.70 10.81
N VAL A 164 8.57 3.42 10.47
CA VAL A 164 9.54 2.37 10.80
C VAL A 164 10.38 2.14 9.56
N TYR A 165 11.67 2.44 9.67
CA TYR A 165 12.63 2.24 8.61
C TYR A 165 13.56 1.08 8.94
N THR A 166 13.54 0.02 8.12
CA THR A 166 14.50 -1.08 8.14
C THR A 166 15.51 -0.84 7.02
N PHE A 167 16.79 -0.80 7.36
CA PHE A 167 17.89 -0.51 6.43
C PHE A 167 18.95 -1.60 6.48
N VAL A 168 19.66 -1.80 5.39
CA VAL A 168 20.75 -2.80 5.33
C VAL A 168 22.06 -2.17 5.81
N ARG A 169 22.72 -2.83 6.76
CA ARG A 169 24.06 -2.43 7.26
C ARG A 169 25.17 -3.14 6.50
N GLU A 170 25.05 -4.47 6.42
CA GLU A 170 26.07 -5.33 5.80
C GLU A 170 25.40 -6.41 4.95
N LYS A 171 26.01 -6.70 3.80
CA LYS A 171 25.69 -7.89 3.02
C LYS A 171 26.50 -9.06 3.55
N PHE A 172 25.82 -10.04 4.12
CA PHE A 172 26.38 -11.35 4.40
C PHE A 172 25.60 -12.36 3.53
N ILE A 173 26.28 -13.34 2.94
CA ILE A 173 25.58 -14.36 2.13
C ILE A 173 25.35 -15.56 3.06
N PRO A 174 24.10 -16.06 3.23
CA PRO A 174 22.88 -15.72 2.49
C PRO A 174 21.96 -14.69 3.18
N PHE A 175 22.37 -14.06 4.29
CA PHE A 175 21.51 -13.17 5.09
C PHE A 175 22.04 -11.74 5.22
N PHE A 176 21.18 -10.75 5.06
CA PHE A 176 21.54 -9.37 5.32
C PHE A 176 21.50 -9.05 6.81
N LYS A 177 22.48 -8.30 7.30
CA LYS A 177 22.36 -7.65 8.61
C LYS A 177 21.60 -6.36 8.42
N THR A 178 20.42 -6.28 9.02
CA THR A 178 19.58 -5.09 8.97
C THR A 178 19.65 -4.31 10.28
N GLY A 179 19.48 -3.00 10.19
CA GLY A 179 19.17 -2.13 11.30
C GLY A 179 17.73 -1.64 11.20
N LYS A 180 17.19 -1.15 12.32
CA LYS A 180 15.90 -0.47 12.35
C LYS A 180 16.03 0.89 13.02
N ARG A 181 15.33 1.88 12.47
CA ARG A 181 15.12 3.19 13.06
C ARG A 181 13.65 3.53 13.06
N LYS A 182 13.27 4.36 14.03
CA LYS A 182 12.00 5.08 14.01
C LYS A 182 12.29 6.49 13.53
N VAL A 183 11.73 6.85 12.39
CA VAL A 183 11.83 8.19 11.80
C VAL A 183 10.52 8.91 12.07
N ILE A 184 10.61 10.17 12.53
CA ILE A 184 9.44 10.99 12.82
C ILE A 184 9.47 12.18 11.87
N TYR A 185 8.39 12.32 11.11
CA TYR A 185 8.09 13.54 10.37
C TYR A 185 7.02 14.34 11.09
N SER A 186 7.05 15.66 10.93
CA SER A 186 6.00 16.55 11.44
C SER A 186 5.44 17.40 10.32
N LEU A 187 4.11 17.47 10.25
CA LEU A 187 3.41 18.35 9.34
C LEU A 187 3.43 19.79 9.87
N ASN A 188 4.05 20.69 9.11
CA ASN A 188 3.93 22.12 9.36
C ASN A 188 2.50 22.57 9.07
N LYS A 189 1.72 22.82 10.12
CA LYS A 189 0.30 23.19 10.03
C LYS A 189 0.05 24.53 9.30
N THR A 190 1.06 25.38 9.18
CA THR A 190 0.94 26.64 8.44
C THR A 190 1.08 26.41 6.94
N THR A 191 2.12 25.68 6.53
CA THR A 191 2.55 25.54 5.13
C THR A 191 2.09 24.25 4.45
N GLY A 192 1.76 23.22 5.22
CA GLY A 192 1.42 21.88 4.70
C GLY A 192 2.64 21.02 4.38
N ILE A 193 3.85 21.52 4.67
CA ILE A 193 5.10 20.81 4.38
C ILE A 193 5.34 19.74 5.45
N LEU A 194 5.66 18.53 5.02
CA LEU A 194 6.08 17.43 5.87
C LEU A 194 7.61 17.40 5.99
N GLU A 195 8.13 17.51 7.21
CA GLU A 195 9.58 17.61 7.47
C GLU A 195 10.05 16.52 8.42
N MET A 196 11.23 15.94 8.17
CA MET A 196 11.85 15.00 9.10
C MET A 196 12.35 15.77 10.32
N THR A 197 11.89 15.39 11.52
CA THR A 197 12.21 16.10 12.76
C THR A 197 13.03 15.28 13.73
N LYS A 198 12.98 13.94 13.65
CA LYS A 198 13.67 13.08 14.60
C LYS A 198 13.97 11.69 14.03
N ILE A 199 15.11 11.15 14.43
CA ILE A 199 15.48 9.73 14.23
C ILE A 199 15.75 9.14 15.61
N LEU A 200 15.19 7.96 15.86
CA LEU A 200 15.32 7.21 17.10
C LEU A 200 15.78 5.78 16.82
N GLU A 201 16.56 5.23 17.74
CA GLU A 201 16.76 3.78 17.79
C GLU A 201 15.43 3.11 18.16
N ASN A 202 15.17 1.95 17.57
CA ASN A 202 13.93 1.20 17.77
C ASN A 202 14.15 0.01 18.70
#